data_AF-A0A7D7VNI8-F1
#
_entry.id   AF-A0A7D7VNI8-F1
#
_cell.length_a   1.000
_cell.length_b   1.000
_cell.length_c   1.000
_cell.angle_alpha   90.00
_cell.angle_beta   90.00
_cell.angle_gamma   90.00
#
_symmetry.space_group_name_H-M   'P 1'
#
loop_
_entity.id
_entity.type
_entity.pdbx_description
1 polymer ?
#
loop_
_entity_poly.entity_id
_entity_poly.type
_entity_poly.pdbx_seq_one_letter_code
_entity_poly.pdbx_strand_id
1 'polypeptide(L)'
;MYQQNRSIAALDSNISELNASSINFLCWNIKKGLKPNWREDLSDLANGKDLVIIQEAILHPDLTEAFDESVHWSFTKGYKTKNAQRE
;
A
#
# COMPACT_ATOMS: atom_id res chain seq x y z
N MET A 1 11.42 27.90 -0.54
CA MET A 1 12.25 27.45 -1.67
C MET A 1 12.32 25.92 -1.65
N TYR A 2 11.46 25.22 -2.38
CA TYR A 2 11.71 23.82 -2.73
C TYR A 2 12.24 23.82 -4.15
N GLN A 3 13.52 23.48 -4.30
CA GLN A 3 14.17 23.42 -5.60
C GLN A 3 13.55 22.29 -6.42
N GLN A 4 13.12 22.64 -7.63
CA GLN A 4 13.03 21.72 -8.76
C GLN A 4 14.43 21.18 -9.06
N ASN A 5 14.55 19.87 -9.27
CA ASN A 5 15.29 19.25 -10.40
C ASN A 5 15.50 17.74 -10.19
N ARG A 6 14.80 16.94 -10.98
CA ARG A 6 15.46 16.06 -11.97
C ARG A 6 14.40 15.62 -12.99
N SER A 7 14.75 15.82 -14.25
CA SER A 7 14.02 15.36 -15.44
C SER A 7 13.83 13.84 -15.42
N ILE A 8 12.64 13.36 -15.06
CA ILE A 8 12.21 11.96 -15.23
C ILE A 8 11.47 11.80 -16.57
N ALA A 9 11.93 12.47 -17.61
CA ALA A 9 11.32 12.38 -18.95
C ALA A 9 11.93 11.26 -19.81
N ALA A 10 12.90 10.49 -19.29
CA ALA A 10 13.71 9.56 -20.09
C ALA A 10 13.98 8.18 -19.45
N LEU A 11 13.25 7.83 -18.38
CA LEU A 11 13.17 6.49 -17.77
C LEU A 11 11.69 6.39 -17.39
N ASP A 12 10.80 5.84 -18.22
CA ASP A 12 10.62 4.40 -18.32
C ASP A 12 9.65 4.12 -19.48
N SER A 13 10.18 3.68 -20.63
CA SER A 13 9.37 3.36 -21.81
C SER A 13 8.76 1.96 -21.78
N ASN A 14 8.80 1.27 -20.63
CA ASN A 14 8.31 -0.10 -20.47
C ASN A 14 7.30 -0.31 -19.32
N ILE A 15 6.75 0.75 -18.72
CA ILE A 15 5.59 0.60 -17.83
C ILE A 15 4.37 0.33 -18.71
N SER A 16 4.02 -0.94 -18.87
CA SER A 16 2.77 -1.32 -19.52
C SER A 16 1.60 -0.86 -18.65
N GLU A 17 0.65 -0.15 -19.25
CA GLU A 17 -0.60 0.19 -18.58
C GLU A 17 -1.33 -1.09 -18.13
N LEU A 18 -2.13 -0.96 -17.06
CA LEU A 18 -2.97 -2.07 -16.62
C LEU A 18 -3.99 -2.42 -17.71
N ASN A 19 -4.24 -3.72 -17.89
CA ASN A 19 -5.28 -4.18 -18.79
C ASN A 19 -6.67 -3.78 -18.26
N ALA A 20 -7.27 -2.75 -18.85
CA ALA A 20 -8.58 -2.24 -18.45
C ALA A 20 -9.71 -3.28 -18.57
N SER A 21 -9.56 -4.32 -19.39
CA SER A 21 -10.55 -5.40 -19.52
C SER A 21 -10.43 -6.49 -18.46
N SER A 22 -9.35 -6.50 -17.68
CA SER A 22 -9.05 -7.53 -16.69
C SER A 22 -8.17 -6.97 -15.58
N ILE A 23 -8.81 -6.35 -14.58
CA ILE A 23 -8.14 -5.82 -13.38
C ILE A 23 -8.37 -6.80 -12.23
N ASN A 24 -7.30 -7.43 -11.75
CA ASN A 24 -7.31 -8.30 -10.59
C ASN A 24 -7.11 -7.48 -9.32
N PHE A 25 -8.16 -7.37 -8.51
CA PHE A 25 -8.20 -6.48 -7.37
C PHE A 25 -8.41 -7.24 -6.05
N LEU A 26 -7.70 -6.83 -5.00
CA LEU A 26 -7.90 -7.30 -3.63
C LEU A 26 -8.35 -6.14 -2.73
N CYS A 27 -9.44 -6.33 -2.00
CA CYS A 27 -9.90 -5.42 -0.95
C CYS A 27 -9.92 -6.19 0.38
N TRP A 28 -9.07 -5.80 1.32
CA TRP A 28 -8.91 -6.56 2.56
C TRP A 28 -8.87 -5.68 3.80
N ASN A 29 -9.66 -6.04 4.80
CA ASN A 29 -9.53 -5.51 6.15
C ASN A 29 -8.60 -6.41 6.96
N ILE A 30 -7.42 -5.90 7.29
CA ILE A 30 -6.35 -6.66 7.96
C ILE A 30 -6.54 -6.72 9.49
N LYS A 31 -7.59 -6.10 10.01
CA LYS A 31 -7.92 -6.03 11.45
C LYS A 31 -6.69 -5.65 12.28
N LYS A 32 -6.01 -4.56 11.90
CA LYS A 32 -4.82 -4.02 12.59
C LYS A 32 -3.65 -5.01 12.72
N GLY A 33 -3.59 -6.05 11.89
CA GLY A 33 -2.57 -7.09 11.98
C GLY A 33 -2.73 -8.01 13.20
N LEU A 34 -3.91 -8.05 13.81
CA LEU A 34 -4.17 -8.88 15.01
C LEU A 34 -4.44 -10.35 14.68
N LYS A 35 -4.53 -10.70 13.39
CA LYS A 35 -4.71 -12.09 12.96
C LYS A 35 -3.33 -12.77 12.86
N PRO A 36 -3.18 -14.00 13.38
CA PRO A 36 -1.96 -14.78 13.13
C PRO A 36 -1.70 -14.90 11.62
N ASN A 37 -0.43 -14.90 11.24
CA ASN A 37 0.04 -15.11 9.87
C ASN A 37 -0.47 -14.09 8.83
N TRP A 38 -0.89 -12.90 9.25
CA TRP A 38 -1.43 -11.90 8.33
C TRP A 38 -0.42 -11.45 7.26
N ARG A 39 0.89 -11.57 7.50
CA ARG A 39 1.93 -11.16 6.53
C ARG A 39 2.03 -12.17 5.39
N GLU A 40 2.02 -13.44 5.75
CA GLU A 40 2.00 -14.56 4.82
C GLU A 40 0.71 -14.50 4.00
N ASP A 41 -0.44 -14.32 4.66
CA ASP A 41 -1.72 -14.13 4.00
C ASP A 41 -1.70 -12.92 3.05
N LEU A 42 -1.07 -11.81 3.46
CA LEU A 42 -0.94 -10.62 2.60
C LEU A 42 -0.18 -10.95 1.33
N SER A 43 0.96 -11.63 1.44
CA SER A 43 1.81 -12.03 0.32
C SER A 43 1.04 -12.97 -0.64
N ASP A 44 0.40 -14.00 -0.09
CA ASP A 44 -0.32 -15.00 -0.87
C ASP A 44 -1.55 -14.42 -1.57
N LEU A 45 -2.32 -13.58 -0.88
CA LEU A 45 -3.53 -12.96 -1.44
C LEU A 45 -3.20 -11.87 -2.46
N ALA A 46 -2.12 -11.11 -2.24
CA ALA A 46 -1.66 -10.06 -3.16
C ALA A 46 -1.01 -10.63 -4.42
N ASN A 47 -0.55 -11.88 -4.40
CA ASN A 47 0.06 -12.51 -5.56
C ASN A 47 -0.91 -12.48 -6.77
N GLY A 48 -0.38 -12.01 -7.92
CA GLY A 48 -1.12 -11.84 -9.16
C GLY A 48 -2.23 -10.78 -9.12
N LYS A 49 -2.21 -9.86 -8.14
CA LYS A 49 -3.14 -8.71 -8.11
C LYS A 49 -2.49 -7.49 -8.73
N ASP A 50 -3.27 -6.77 -9.52
CA ASP A 50 -2.91 -5.49 -10.12
C ASP A 50 -3.04 -4.34 -9.11
N LEU A 51 -4.01 -4.47 -8.19
CA LEU A 51 -4.29 -3.47 -7.17
C LEU A 51 -4.71 -4.14 -5.85
N VAL A 52 -4.14 -3.66 -4.74
CA VAL A 52 -4.49 -4.11 -3.38
C VAL A 52 -4.88 -2.90 -2.53
N ILE A 53 -6.06 -2.94 -1.91
CA ILE A 53 -6.52 -1.95 -0.94
C ILE A 53 -6.62 -2.62 0.43
N ILE A 54 -5.88 -2.07 1.41
CA ILE A 54 -5.88 -2.54 2.79
C ILE A 54 -6.61 -1.54 3.70
N GLN A 55 -7.51 -2.05 4.54
CA GLN A 55 -8.27 -1.29 5.54
C GLN A 55 -7.85 -1.69 6.95
N GLU A 56 -8.04 -0.79 7.92
CA GLU A 56 -7.61 -0.96 9.32
C GLU A 56 -6.11 -1.28 9.50
N ALA A 57 -5.29 -0.94 8.52
CA ALA A 57 -3.85 -1.06 8.64
C ALA A 57 -3.29 -0.07 9.69
N ILE A 58 -2.30 -0.51 10.45
CA ILE A 58 -1.50 0.35 11.33
C ILE A 58 -0.18 0.62 10.63
N LEU A 59 0.19 1.89 10.50
CA LEU A 59 1.50 2.26 9.96
C LEU A 59 2.59 1.93 10.99
N HIS A 60 3.17 0.74 10.84
CA HIS A 60 4.23 0.16 11.67
C HIS A 60 5.29 -0.46 10.74
N PRO A 61 6.58 -0.52 11.12
CA PRO A 61 7.63 -1.13 10.30
C PRO A 61 7.24 -2.49 9.72
N ASP A 62 6.66 -3.35 10.54
CA ASP A 62 6.07 -4.64 10.19
C ASP A 62 5.14 -4.67 8.97
N LEU A 63 4.43 -3.57 8.69
CA LEU A 63 3.58 -3.43 7.50
C LEU A 63 4.37 -2.92 6.31
N THR A 64 5.24 -1.93 6.52
CA THR A 64 6.04 -1.35 5.43
C THR A 64 7.09 -2.32 4.91
N GLU A 65 7.61 -3.20 5.78
CA GLU A 65 8.56 -4.28 5.43
C GLU A 65 7.87 -5.45 4.72
N ALA A 66 6.54 -5.54 4.75
CA ALA A 66 5.79 -6.58 4.04
C ALA A 66 5.62 -6.27 2.53
N PHE A 67 5.98 -5.07 2.08
CA PHE A 67 5.88 -4.66 0.68
C PHE A 67 7.26 -4.72 0.01
N ASP A 68 7.30 -5.31 -1.19
CA ASP A 68 8.49 -5.30 -2.05
C ASP A 68 8.76 -3.88 -2.58
N GLU A 69 10.03 -3.53 -2.79
CA GLU A 69 10.48 -2.28 -3.42
C GLU A 69 9.92 -2.09 -4.83
N SER A 70 9.54 -3.20 -5.50
CA SER A 70 8.90 -3.18 -6.82
C SER A 70 7.45 -2.65 -6.81
N VAL A 71 6.84 -2.49 -5.63
CA VAL A 71 5.43 -2.09 -5.48
C VAL A 71 5.32 -0.61 -5.14
N HIS A 72 4.57 0.14 -5.95
CA HIS A 72 4.11 1.45 -5.54
C HIS A 72 3.04 1.33 -4.45
N TRP A 73 3.25 1.96 -3.30
CA TRP A 73 2.28 2.00 -2.22
C TRP A 73 2.10 3.40 -1.66
N SER A 74 0.93 3.65 -1.09
CA SER A 74 0.59 4.90 -0.43
C SER A 74 -0.28 4.60 0.79
N PHE A 75 -0.06 5.34 1.88
CA PHE A 75 -0.82 5.19 3.11
C PHE A 75 -1.42 6.53 3.53
N THR A 76 -2.75 6.62 3.54
CA THR A 76 -3.45 7.80 4.07
C THR A 76 -3.54 7.70 5.58
N LYS A 77 -2.86 8.61 6.28
CA LYS A 77 -2.92 8.69 7.75
C LYS A 77 -4.32 9.08 8.21
N GLY A 78 -4.79 8.44 9.29
CA GLY A 78 -5.98 8.90 10.01
C GLY A 78 -5.79 10.28 10.64
N TYR A 79 -6.89 10.98 10.90
CA TYR A 79 -6.89 12.26 11.60
C TYR A 79 -6.83 12.05 13.12
N LYS A 80 -6.10 12.92 13.84
CA LYS A 80 -6.15 13.01 15.30
C LYS A 80 -6.94 14.26 15.67
N THR A 81 -7.93 14.12 16.54
CA THR A 81 -8.61 15.28 17.15
C THR A 81 -8.01 15.54 18.54
N LYS A 82 -7.94 16.80 18.96
CA LYS A 82 -7.37 17.20 20.27
C LYS A 82 -8.09 16.58 21.48
N ASN A 83 -9.28 16.02 21.28
CA ASN A 83 -10.15 15.50 22.34
C ASN A 83 -10.23 13.96 22.40
N ALA A 84 -9.43 13.23 21.61
CA ALA A 84 -9.33 11.77 21.74
C ALA A 84 -8.39 11.38 22.90
N GLN A 85 -8.71 11.85 24.11
CA GLN A 85 -8.34 11.20 25.36
C GLN A 85 -9.63 10.65 25.96
N ARG A 86 -9.89 9.37 25.71
CA ARG A 86 -10.70 8.53 26.60
C ARG A 86 -10.02 7.17 26.66
N GLU A 87 -9.41 6.97 27.83
CA GLU A 87 -9.11 5.73 28.57
C GLU A 87 -8.87 4.44 27.78
#